data_AF-A0AAV5B291-F1
#
_entry.id   AF-A0AAV5B291-F1
#
_cell.length_a   1.000
_cell.length_b   1.000
_cell.length_c   1.000
_cell.angle_alpha   90.00
_cell.angle_beta   90.00
_cell.angle_gamma   90.00
#
_symmetry.space_group_name_H-M   'P 1'
#
loop_
_entity.id
_entity.type
_entity.pdbx_description
1 polymer ?
#
loop_
_entity_poly.entity_id
_entity_poly.type
_entity_poly.pdbx_seq_one_letter_code
_entity_poly.pdbx_strand_id
1 'polypeptide(L)'
;MPVRCALKSIDLSRARERPGRAAGAALFVTAENVLSDCTPRVPKLSGALRGSGRTRAAGDLRVVVEWGTDADTAAYARPQYYGNFNHPNQPGVQSPARWFDEAEREDGRRWVQLFDHELKARV
;
A
#
# COMPACT_ATOMS: atom_id res chain seq x y z
N MET A 1 7.19 -7.61 -14.98
CA MET A 1 7.85 -6.86 -13.89
C MET A 1 6.78 -6.31 -12.96
N PRO A 2 6.85 -6.52 -11.63
CA PRO A 2 5.80 -6.12 -10.68
C PRO A 2 5.65 -4.59 -10.59
N VAL A 3 4.44 -4.12 -10.22
CA VAL A 3 4.27 -2.74 -9.73
C VAL A 3 4.76 -2.70 -8.30
N ARG A 4 5.81 -1.91 -8.08
CA ARG A 4 6.29 -1.60 -6.75
C ARG A 4 5.89 -0.16 -6.46
N CYS A 5 4.77 0.03 -5.78
CA CYS A 5 4.60 1.24 -5.02
C CYS A 5 5.50 1.13 -3.78
N ALA A 6 6.71 1.64 -3.90
CA ALA A 6 7.43 2.00 -2.69
C ALA A 6 6.64 3.14 -2.07
N LEU A 7 6.17 2.96 -0.83
CA LEU A 7 5.86 4.06 0.07
C LEU A 7 7.10 4.97 0.04
N LYS A 8 7.04 6.06 -0.74
CA LYS A 8 8.27 6.69 -1.25
C LYS A 8 9.10 7.28 -0.10
N SER A 9 8.42 7.75 0.94
CA SER A 9 8.91 7.93 2.30
C SER A 9 7.76 8.50 3.14
N ILE A 10 7.43 7.89 4.28
CA ILE A 10 6.90 8.68 5.40
C ILE A 10 8.14 9.18 6.14
N ASP A 11 8.25 10.50 6.32
CA ASP A 11 9.32 11.09 7.12
C ASP A 11 9.07 10.76 8.61
N LEU A 12 9.75 9.73 9.07
CA LEU A 12 9.74 9.25 10.44
C LEU A 12 10.99 9.69 11.21
N SER A 13 11.66 10.76 10.78
CA SER A 13 12.85 11.30 11.46
C SER A 13 12.64 11.55 12.95
N ARG A 14 11.41 11.86 13.39
CA ARG A 14 11.02 11.95 14.81
C ARG A 14 10.87 10.62 15.55
N ALA A 15 10.66 9.50 14.85
CA ALA A 15 10.57 8.16 15.46
C ALA A 15 11.95 7.53 15.74
N ARG A 16 13.03 8.18 15.28
CA ARG A 16 14.40 7.67 15.25
C ARG A 16 15.06 7.50 16.62
N GLU A 17 14.40 7.93 17.69
CA GLU A 17 14.89 7.82 19.08
C GLU A 17 14.44 6.52 19.80
N ARG A 18 13.78 5.57 19.12
CA ARG A 18 13.22 4.34 19.72
C ARG A 18 13.83 3.06 19.11
N PRO A 19 13.98 1.96 19.89
CA PRO A 19 14.66 0.74 19.42
C PRO A 19 14.03 0.21 18.14
N GLY A 20 14.84 -0.01 17.10
CA GLY A 20 14.38 -0.23 15.70
C GLY A 20 13.34 -1.34 15.50
N ARG A 21 13.24 -2.31 16.41
CA ARG A 21 12.19 -3.35 16.39
C ARG A 21 10.77 -2.80 16.62
N ALA A 22 10.60 -1.87 17.56
CA ALA A 22 9.29 -1.28 17.85
C ALA A 22 8.76 -0.47 16.66
N ALA A 23 9.66 0.32 16.04
CA ALA A 23 9.36 1.08 14.84
C ALA A 23 9.09 0.17 13.63
N GLY A 24 9.88 -0.90 13.43
CA GLY A 24 9.63 -1.89 12.39
C GLY A 24 8.28 -2.59 12.53
N ALA A 25 7.88 -2.95 13.74
CA ALA A 25 6.57 -3.55 14.01
C ALA A 25 5.42 -2.56 13.77
N ALA A 26 5.54 -1.31 14.24
CA ALA A 26 4.56 -0.26 13.98
C ALA A 26 4.41 0.04 12.48
N LEU A 27 5.52 0.07 11.74
CA LEU A 27 5.53 0.18 10.28
C LEU A 27 4.80 -0.97 9.60
N PHE A 28 4.98 -2.20 10.08
CA PHE A 28 4.32 -3.37 9.50
C PHE A 28 2.80 -3.32 9.68
N VAL A 29 2.32 -3.01 10.89
CA VAL A 29 0.88 -2.83 11.16
C VAL A 29 0.30 -1.70 10.30
N THR A 30 1.03 -0.60 10.16
CA THR A 30 0.61 0.53 9.31
C THR A 30 0.52 0.09 7.84
N ALA A 31 1.49 -0.68 7.35
CA ALA A 31 1.49 -1.19 5.98
C ALA A 31 0.33 -2.17 5.70
N GLU A 32 -0.06 -3.00 6.68
CA GLU A 32 -1.25 -3.86 6.57
C GLU A 32 -2.54 -3.04 6.44
N ASN A 33 -2.63 -1.91 7.15
CA ASN A 33 -3.76 -1.00 7.01
C ASN A 33 -3.76 -0.30 5.64
N VAL A 34 -2.59 0.16 5.18
CA VAL A 34 -2.43 0.70 3.81
C VAL A 34 -2.89 -0.34 2.77
N LEU A 35 -2.50 -1.61 2.91
CA LEU A 35 -2.94 -2.69 2.03
C LEU A 35 -4.46 -2.86 2.07
N SER A 36 -5.05 -2.91 3.26
CA SER A 36 -6.51 -3.03 3.45
C SER A 36 -7.26 -1.88 2.79
N ASP A 37 -6.77 -0.65 2.93
CA ASP A 37 -7.39 0.55 2.36
C ASP A 37 -7.22 0.61 0.83
N CYS A 38 -6.06 0.20 0.30
CA CYS A 38 -5.83 0.17 -1.14
C CYS A 38 -6.63 -0.94 -1.84
N THR A 39 -6.81 -2.10 -1.21
CA THR A 39 -7.47 -3.29 -1.77
C THR A 39 -8.85 -3.04 -2.44
N PRO A 40 -9.82 -2.34 -1.82
CA PRO A 40 -11.11 -2.08 -2.44
C PRO A 40 -11.02 -1.18 -3.68
N ARG A 41 -9.97 -0.35 -3.79
CA ARG A 41 -9.70 0.58 -4.90
C ARG A 41 -8.99 -0.10 -6.07
N VAL A 42 -8.51 -1.34 -5.89
CA VAL A 42 -7.97 -2.18 -6.98
C VAL A 42 -9.11 -2.56 -7.95
N PRO A 43 -8.95 -2.41 -9.28
CA PRO A 43 -9.95 -2.88 -10.24
C PRO A 43 -10.32 -4.36 -10.07
N LYS A 44 -11.61 -4.67 -10.06
CA LYS A 44 -12.17 -6.03 -9.83
C LYS A 44 -12.43 -6.80 -11.14
N LEU A 45 -11.58 -6.68 -12.15
CA LEU A 45 -11.81 -7.34 -13.45
C LEU A 45 -11.97 -8.87 -13.30
N SER A 46 -10.93 -9.54 -12.81
CA SER A 46 -10.97 -10.95 -12.40
C SER A 46 -10.87 -11.13 -10.89
N GLY A 47 -10.58 -10.06 -10.15
CA GLY A 47 -10.25 -10.12 -8.72
C GLY A 47 -8.84 -10.65 -8.40
N ALA A 48 -8.13 -11.24 -9.37
CA ALA A 48 -6.80 -11.81 -9.15
C ALA A 48 -5.77 -10.76 -8.69
N LEU A 49 -5.75 -9.59 -9.35
CA LEU A 49 -4.85 -8.50 -8.94
C LEU A 49 -5.20 -7.99 -7.53
N ARG A 50 -6.50 -7.84 -7.23
CA ARG A 50 -6.98 -7.44 -5.90
C ARG A 50 -6.55 -8.42 -4.81
N GLY A 51 -6.66 -9.72 -5.08
CA GLY A 51 -6.22 -10.78 -4.18
C GLY A 51 -4.71 -10.97 -4.07
N SER A 52 -3.92 -10.38 -4.97
CA SER A 52 -2.44 -10.49 -4.97
C SER A 52 -1.73 -9.52 -4.02
N GLY A 53 -2.47 -8.61 -3.39
CA GLY A 53 -1.90 -7.59 -2.51
C GLY A 53 -1.25 -8.21 -1.28
N ARG A 54 -0.01 -7.84 -0.99
CA ARG A 54 0.71 -8.31 0.20
C ARG A 54 1.63 -7.24 0.76
N THR A 55 1.88 -7.31 2.07
CA THR A 55 2.97 -6.56 2.69
C THR A 55 4.21 -7.44 2.85
N ARG A 56 5.38 -6.81 2.86
CA ARG A 56 6.66 -7.49 3.08
C ARG A 56 7.65 -6.58 3.79
N ALA A 57 8.30 -7.09 4.83
CA ALA A 57 9.47 -6.44 5.40
C ALA A 57 10.62 -6.41 4.38
N ALA A 58 11.20 -5.23 4.18
CA ALA A 58 12.29 -4.98 3.22
C ALA A 58 13.54 -4.38 3.90
N GLY A 59 13.63 -4.51 5.22
CA GLY A 59 14.70 -4.01 6.08
C GLY A 59 14.16 -3.63 7.45
N ASP A 60 15.05 -3.30 8.40
CA ASP A 60 14.69 -3.06 9.80
C ASP A 60 13.68 -1.91 10.00
N LEU A 61 13.69 -0.92 9.10
CA LEU A 61 12.78 0.23 9.11
C LEU A 61 12.12 0.45 7.75
N ARG A 62 11.88 -0.64 7.01
CA ARG A 62 11.27 -0.56 5.68
C ARG A 62 10.27 -1.70 5.47
N VAL A 63 9.04 -1.33 5.13
CA VAL A 63 7.98 -2.26 4.72
C VAL A 63 7.47 -1.84 3.34
N VAL A 64 7.14 -2.81 2.50
CA VAL A 64 6.63 -2.60 1.14
C VAL A 64 5.25 -3.21 1.04
N VAL A 65 4.33 -2.50 0.39
CA VAL A 65 3.04 -3.03 -0.06
C VAL A 65 3.14 -3.23 -1.56
N GLU A 66 2.86 -4.44 -2.04
CA GLU A 66 2.99 -4.80 -3.46
C GLU A 66 1.81 -5.62 -3.95
N TRP A 67 1.51 -5.46 -5.24
CA TRP A 67 0.52 -6.22 -5.99
C TRP A 67 1.17 -6.72 -7.28
N GLY A 68 0.61 -7.77 -7.88
CA GLY A 68 1.16 -8.31 -9.12
C GLY A 68 2.41 -9.14 -8.88
N THR A 69 2.40 -10.02 -7.88
CA THR A 69 3.60 -10.72 -7.40
C THR A 69 3.91 -12.03 -8.13
N ASP A 70 2.96 -12.53 -8.92
CA ASP A 70 3.13 -13.64 -9.86
C ASP A 70 3.10 -13.14 -11.32
N ALA A 71 3.47 -14.01 -12.27
CA ALA A 71 3.62 -13.63 -13.67
C ALA A 71 2.32 -13.09 -14.28
N ASP A 72 1.19 -13.70 -13.93
CA ASP A 72 -0.13 -13.38 -14.47
C ASP A 72 -0.61 -12.02 -13.95
N THR A 73 -0.55 -11.81 -12.63
CA THR A 73 -0.97 -10.55 -12.02
C THR A 73 0.00 -9.40 -12.31
N ALA A 74 1.30 -9.68 -12.47
CA ALA A 74 2.30 -8.68 -12.86
C ALA A 74 2.07 -8.10 -14.26
N ALA A 75 1.55 -8.92 -15.20
CA ALA A 75 1.27 -8.50 -16.56
C ALA A 75 0.20 -7.40 -16.61
N TYR A 76 -0.77 -7.43 -15.70
CA TYR A 76 -1.88 -6.47 -15.64
C TYR A 76 -1.69 -5.35 -14.61
N ALA A 77 -0.88 -5.56 -13.57
CA ALA A 77 -0.67 -4.58 -12.50
C ALA A 77 -0.14 -3.23 -13.01
N ARG A 78 0.93 -3.26 -13.82
CA ARG A 78 1.58 -2.03 -14.34
C ARG A 78 0.66 -1.27 -15.30
N PRO A 79 0.06 -1.93 -16.30
CA PRO A 79 -0.90 -1.28 -17.17
C PRO A 79 -2.07 -0.67 -16.39
N GLN A 80 -2.67 -1.37 -15.42
CA GLN A 80 -3.78 -0.81 -14.63
C GLN A 80 -3.37 0.36 -13.72
N TYR A 81 -2.13 0.37 -13.21
CA TYR A 81 -1.67 1.42 -12.32
C TYR A 81 -1.13 2.67 -13.03
N TYR A 82 -0.38 2.48 -14.13
CA TYR A 82 0.30 3.56 -14.85
C TYR A 82 -0.31 3.91 -16.19
N GLY A 83 -1.11 3.01 -16.77
CA GLY A 83 -1.75 3.22 -18.07
C GLY A 83 -3.04 4.01 -17.92
N ASN A 84 -3.42 4.72 -19.00
CA ASN A 84 -4.77 5.28 -19.15
C ASN A 84 -5.75 4.16 -19.50
N PHE A 85 -5.98 3.22 -18.57
CA PHE A 85 -7.11 2.31 -18.69
C PHE A 85 -8.38 3.13 -18.45
N ASN A 86 -8.94 3.66 -19.53
CA ASN A 86 -10.37 3.90 -19.57
C ASN A 86 -11.01 2.54 -19.34
N HIS A 87 -11.51 2.30 -18.13
CA HIS A 87 -12.50 1.28 -17.87
C HIS A 87 -13.86 1.97 -18.09
N PRO A 88 -14.35 2.10 -19.34
CA PRO A 88 -15.66 2.69 -19.56
C PRO A 88 -16.69 1.85 -18.79
N ASN A 89 -17.26 2.46 -17.76
CA ASN A 89 -18.51 2.07 -17.11
C ASN A 89 -18.64 0.58 -16.71
N GLN A 90 -17.62 -0.01 -16.09
CA GLN A 90 -17.85 -1.24 -15.31
C GLN A 90 -18.28 -0.88 -13.87
N PRO A 91 -19.44 -1.35 -13.39
CA PRO A 91 -19.88 -1.12 -12.01
C PRO A 91 -18.81 -1.63 -11.03
N GLY A 92 -18.29 -0.73 -10.18
CA GLY A 92 -17.27 -1.05 -9.18
C GLY A 92 -15.82 -0.79 -9.59
N VAL A 93 -15.56 -0.19 -10.76
CA VAL A 93 -14.25 0.35 -11.11
C VAL A 93 -14.25 1.85 -10.79
N GLN A 94 -14.17 2.15 -9.50
CA GLN A 94 -13.95 3.52 -9.04
C GLN A 94 -12.49 3.86 -9.28
N SER A 95 -12.29 4.68 -10.32
CA SER A 95 -11.27 5.72 -10.43
C SER A 95 -10.21 5.49 -11.53
N PRO A 96 -10.04 6.47 -12.45
CA PRO A 96 -8.91 6.54 -13.37
C PRO A 96 -7.61 6.98 -12.67
N ALA A 97 -7.66 7.24 -11.36
CA ALA A 97 -6.49 7.59 -10.56
C ALA A 97 -5.76 6.34 -10.06
N ARG A 98 -4.48 6.52 -9.76
CA ARG A 98 -3.64 5.55 -9.07
C ARG A 98 -4.28 5.17 -7.73
N TRP A 99 -4.80 3.95 -7.61
CA TRP A 99 -5.37 3.33 -6.37
C TRP A 99 -4.69 3.74 -5.04
N PHE A 100 -3.36 3.75 -4.95
CA PHE A 100 -2.57 4.17 -3.80
C PHE A 100 -2.68 5.67 -3.56
N ASP A 101 -2.52 6.50 -4.60
CA ASP A 101 -2.59 7.96 -4.50
C ASP A 101 -3.99 8.40 -4.02
N GLU A 102 -5.04 7.69 -4.43
CA GLU A 102 -6.39 7.92 -3.94
C GLU A 102 -6.57 7.50 -2.48
N ALA A 103 -6.09 6.32 -2.10
CA ALA A 103 -6.07 5.88 -0.72
C ALA A 103 -5.26 6.83 0.17
N GLU A 104 -4.10 7.32 -0.29
CA GLU A 104 -3.26 8.27 0.42
C GLU A 104 -3.97 9.61 0.60
N ARG A 105 -4.68 10.10 -0.43
CA ARG A 105 -5.44 11.34 -0.35
C ARG A 105 -6.55 11.28 0.71
N GLU A 106 -7.20 10.13 0.87
CA GLU A 106 -8.34 9.95 1.79
C GLU A 106 -7.92 9.50 3.19
N ASP A 107 -7.00 8.53 3.27
CA ASP A 107 -6.63 7.81 4.48
C ASP A 107 -5.21 8.16 4.98
N GLY A 108 -4.40 8.89 4.21
CA GLY A 108 -2.98 9.12 4.52
C GLY A 108 -2.73 9.75 5.90
N ARG A 109 -3.57 10.69 6.33
CA ARG A 109 -3.49 11.27 7.68
C ARG A 109 -3.76 10.22 8.78
N ARG A 110 -4.71 9.30 8.54
CA ARG A 110 -5.03 8.20 9.47
C ARG A 110 -3.87 7.22 9.58
N TRP A 111 -3.15 6.94 8.49
CA TRP A 111 -1.98 6.06 8.51
C TRP A 111 -0.86 6.61 9.40
N VAL A 112 -0.59 7.92 9.34
CA VAL A 112 0.41 8.57 10.21
C VAL A 112 0.00 8.48 11.68
N GLN A 113 -1.27 8.75 11.98
CA GLN A 113 -1.79 8.64 13.35
C GLN A 113 -1.73 7.21 13.88
N LEU A 114 -2.03 6.22 13.03
CA LEU A 114 -1.93 4.81 13.37
C LEU A 114 -0.47 4.42 13.65
N PHE A 115 0.48 4.85 12.83
CA PHE A 115 1.89 4.61 13.08
C PHE A 115 2.33 5.16 14.43
N ASP A 116 1.98 6.41 14.74
CA ASP A 116 2.32 7.05 16.01
C ASP A 116 1.68 6.31 17.21
N HIS A 117 0.43 5.87 17.05
CA HIS A 117 -0.27 5.07 18.06
C HIS A 117 0.45 3.73 18.30
N GLU A 118 0.72 2.98 17.24
CA GLU A 118 1.39 1.68 17.30
C GLU A 118 2.81 1.80 17.87
N LEU A 119 3.53 2.87 17.53
CA LEU A 119 4.85 3.15 18.08
C LEU A 119 4.78 3.47 19.57
N LYS A 120 3.78 4.24 20.03
CA LYS A 120 3.57 4.55 21.45
C LYS A 120 3.21 3.32 22.27
N ALA A 121 2.40 2.41 21.72
CA ALA A 121 2.01 1.18 22.41
C ALA A 121 3.18 0.17 22.59
N ARG A 122 4.31 0.41 21.93
CA ARG A 122 5.44 -0.55 21.83
C ARG A 122 6.71 -0.09 22.51
N VAL A 123 6.68 1.07 23.17
CA VAL A 123 7.79 1.66 23.94
C VAL A 123 7.30 1.93 25.35
#